data_AF-A0A9Q1F390-F1
#
_entry.id   AF-A0A9Q1F390-F1
#
_cell.length_a   1.000
_cell.length_b   1.000
_cell.length_c   1.000
_cell.angle_alpha   90.00
_cell.angle_beta   90.00
_cell.angle_gamma   90.00
#
_symmetry.space_group_name_H-M   'P 1'
#
loop_
_entity.id
_entity.type
_entity.pdbx_description
1 polymer ?
#
loop_
_entity_poly.entity_id
_entity_poly.type
_entity_poly.pdbx_seq_one_letter_code
_entity_poly.pdbx_strand_id
1 'polypeptide(L)'
;MSFSASQKRRRQNAFGATSPPFIDYLKDILRRYPDGGQILKELIQNADDAGATEVVFIHDARSYGTQTLWTEDLEKYQGPALYAYNNAEFTETDWRGIQATGRSVKRNDPNKVGRFGIGFNSIYHVTDNRRQIKWQEEDQRFDEAAVWNELLIKEVLPRAYHMIILDAIHFSLPSSSVYRLWPDIEQMKHKERWHGVATEMLQQFLLLNKSVFSLARNAVKWVTLSEAVFLSDDDMEPQMKNVVSGVLIALGEKLVSIPSHVSRAIQTYVKNPKTLRRATPAFVRKVLYKTGTVNLSREDKLFILEYVLSDGEYDKLSGLQLLPLSNGTFNTFTNEDHNLAFIDNEQFPRELLPGWKDVFLPRDLQSKTVVHLRTLAKTSKKALFL
;
A
#
# COMPACT_ATOMS: atom_id res chain seq x y z
N MET A 1 -13.09 -32.00 -50.69
CA MET A 1 -13.72 -33.03 -49.84
C MET A 1 -12.71 -33.50 -48.81
N SER A 2 -13.13 -33.46 -47.54
CA SER A 2 -12.58 -34.10 -46.32
C SER A 2 -11.07 -34.13 -46.08
N PHE A 3 -10.63 -33.29 -45.14
CA PHE A 3 -9.48 -33.57 -44.27
C PHE A 3 -9.83 -34.72 -43.31
N SER A 4 -9.07 -35.82 -43.37
CA SER A 4 -9.16 -36.95 -42.45
C SER A 4 -8.35 -36.66 -41.18
N ALA A 5 -9.04 -36.65 -40.03
CA ALA A 5 -8.47 -36.48 -38.71
C ALA A 5 -7.46 -37.59 -38.36
N SER A 6 -6.24 -37.20 -37.98
CA SER A 6 -5.25 -38.08 -37.39
C SER A 6 -5.66 -38.44 -35.95
N GLN A 7 -6.19 -39.64 -35.78
CA GLN A 7 -6.42 -40.27 -34.47
C GLN A 7 -5.08 -40.37 -33.70
N LYS A 8 -4.95 -39.63 -32.60
CA LYS A 8 -3.91 -39.85 -31.59
C LYS A 8 -4.09 -41.26 -30.99
N ARG A 9 -3.17 -42.17 -31.30
CA ARG A 9 -3.04 -43.48 -30.64
C ARG A 9 -2.93 -43.27 -29.13
N ARG A 10 -3.95 -43.70 -28.38
CA ARG A 10 -3.86 -43.93 -26.93
C ARG A 10 -2.82 -45.01 -26.68
N ARG A 11 -1.75 -44.68 -25.94
CA ARG A 11 -0.86 -45.68 -25.33
C ARG A 11 -1.65 -46.40 -24.24
N GLN A 12 -2.41 -47.42 -24.60
CA GLN A 12 -2.81 -48.48 -23.66
C GLN A 12 -1.56 -49.33 -23.46
N ASN A 13 -0.94 -49.20 -22.28
CA ASN A 13 -0.12 -50.20 -21.57
C ASN A 13 0.67 -49.47 -20.47
N ALA A 14 -0.01 -49.02 -19.42
CA ALA A 14 0.61 -48.73 -18.14
C ALA A 14 0.29 -49.91 -17.21
N PHE A 15 1.29 -50.76 -16.93
CA PHE A 15 1.17 -51.82 -15.92
C PHE A 15 1.57 -51.25 -14.57
N GLY A 16 0.65 -51.25 -13.61
CA GLY A 16 0.86 -50.76 -12.25
C GLY A 16 -0.46 -50.52 -11.52
N ALA A 17 -0.46 -50.61 -10.20
CA ALA A 17 -1.63 -50.29 -9.39
C ALA A 17 -1.97 -48.79 -9.55
N THR A 18 -3.22 -48.49 -9.89
CA THR A 18 -3.72 -47.11 -9.88
C THR A 18 -3.83 -46.65 -8.44
N SER A 19 -3.25 -45.48 -8.12
CA SER A 19 -3.41 -44.91 -6.79
C SER A 19 -4.90 -44.62 -6.55
N PRO A 20 -5.48 -45.11 -5.44
CA PRO A 20 -6.88 -44.85 -5.16
C PRO A 20 -7.11 -43.34 -5.01
N PRO A 21 -8.30 -42.84 -5.40
CA PRO A 21 -8.71 -41.47 -5.14
C PRO A 21 -8.47 -41.07 -3.68
N PHE A 22 -8.04 -39.83 -3.46
CA PHE A 22 -7.77 -39.31 -2.11
C PHE A 22 -8.98 -39.45 -1.16
N ILE A 23 -10.20 -39.41 -1.71
CA ILE A 23 -11.43 -39.63 -0.95
C ILE A 23 -11.51 -41.04 -0.33
N ASP A 24 -10.92 -42.06 -0.97
CA ASP A 24 -10.92 -43.42 -0.43
C ASP A 24 -9.91 -43.57 0.72
N TYR A 25 -8.80 -42.83 0.66
CA TYR A 25 -7.88 -42.69 1.80
C TYR A 25 -8.56 -42.00 3.01
N LEU A 26 -9.35 -40.95 2.77
CA LEU A 26 -10.13 -40.30 3.82
C LEU A 26 -11.21 -41.22 4.39
N LYS A 27 -11.96 -41.94 3.53
CA LYS A 27 -12.94 -42.94 3.98
C LYS A 27 -12.31 -44.03 4.85
N ASP A 28 -11.10 -44.47 4.52
CA ASP A 28 -10.38 -45.46 5.32
C ASP A 28 -9.91 -44.90 6.67
N ILE A 29 -9.57 -43.61 6.74
CA ILE A 29 -9.30 -42.94 8.02
C ILE A 29 -10.59 -42.88 8.85
N LEU A 30 -11.70 -42.43 8.27
CA LEU A 30 -12.97 -42.27 8.99
C LEU A 30 -13.52 -43.63 9.47
N ARG A 31 -13.34 -44.70 8.69
CA ARG A 31 -13.69 -46.07 9.10
C ARG A 31 -12.87 -46.59 10.28
N ARG A 32 -11.63 -46.12 10.43
CA ARG A 32 -10.74 -46.48 11.55
C ARG A 32 -11.01 -45.66 12.83
N TYR A 33 -11.84 -44.62 12.73
CA TYR A 33 -12.20 -43.71 13.83
C TYR A 33 -13.74 -43.58 13.98
N PRO A 34 -14.45 -44.64 14.40
CA PRO A 34 -15.91 -44.59 14.57
C PRO A 34 -16.37 -43.58 15.66
N ASP A 35 -17.55 -42.99 15.43
CA ASP A 35 -18.06 -41.73 15.99
C ASP A 35 -18.00 -41.48 17.51
N GLY A 36 -17.95 -40.17 17.85
CA GLY A 36 -18.75 -39.60 18.93
C GLY A 36 -18.11 -38.45 19.70
N GLY A 37 -16.96 -38.72 20.34
CA GLY A 37 -16.27 -37.75 21.21
C GLY A 37 -14.81 -37.51 20.87
N GLN A 38 -14.26 -38.25 19.92
CA GLN A 38 -12.84 -38.17 19.58
C GLN A 38 -12.49 -36.84 18.90
N ILE A 39 -13.39 -36.29 18.08
CA ILE A 39 -13.17 -35.04 17.34
C ILE A 39 -12.89 -33.88 18.29
N LEU A 40 -13.68 -33.75 19.36
CA LEU A 40 -13.47 -32.71 20.36
C LEU A 40 -12.16 -32.91 21.12
N LYS A 41 -11.81 -34.17 21.44
CA LYS A 41 -10.54 -34.50 22.09
C LYS A 41 -9.33 -34.13 21.22
N GLU A 42 -9.40 -34.39 19.91
CA GLU A 42 -8.34 -34.04 18.96
C GLU A 42 -8.21 -32.51 18.79
N LEU A 43 -9.33 -31.77 18.77
CA LEU A 43 -9.32 -30.31 18.71
C LEU A 43 -8.74 -29.69 19.98
N ILE A 44 -9.10 -30.22 21.16
CA ILE A 44 -8.49 -29.82 22.44
C ILE A 44 -7.00 -30.13 22.44
N GLN A 45 -6.61 -31.33 21.98
CA GLN A 45 -5.20 -31.73 21.93
C GLN A 45 -4.38 -30.86 20.97
N ASN A 46 -4.94 -30.46 19.82
CA ASN A 46 -4.28 -29.52 18.91
C ASN A 46 -4.08 -28.14 19.55
N ALA A 47 -5.03 -27.69 20.36
CA ALA A 47 -4.92 -26.43 21.09
C ALA A 47 -3.85 -26.53 22.20
N ASP A 48 -3.80 -27.64 22.94
CA ASP A 48 -2.78 -27.93 23.94
C ASP A 48 -1.36 -27.99 23.33
N ASP A 49 -1.22 -28.69 22.19
CA ASP A 49 0.01 -28.78 21.39
C ASP A 49 0.54 -27.41 20.89
N ALA A 50 -0.37 -26.44 20.77
CA ALA A 50 -0.10 -25.05 20.38
C ALA A 50 0.12 -24.13 21.60
N GLY A 51 -0.05 -24.63 22.82
CA GLY A 51 0.10 -23.87 24.07
C GLY A 51 -1.09 -22.98 24.40
N ALA A 52 -2.28 -23.27 23.87
CA ALA A 52 -3.49 -22.53 24.19
C ALA A 52 -3.89 -22.72 25.66
N THR A 53 -4.35 -21.64 26.30
CA THR A 53 -4.89 -21.68 27.68
C THR A 53 -6.42 -21.71 27.70
N GLU A 54 -7.06 -21.49 26.56
CA GLU A 54 -8.51 -21.50 26.41
C GLU A 54 -8.92 -22.21 25.12
N VAL A 55 -9.97 -23.03 25.21
CA VAL A 55 -10.64 -23.68 24.09
C VAL A 55 -12.14 -23.51 24.23
N VAL A 56 -12.81 -23.02 23.18
CA VAL A 56 -14.26 -22.77 23.17
C VAL A 56 -14.90 -23.49 21.99
N PHE A 57 -15.96 -24.24 22.26
CA PHE A 57 -16.80 -24.88 21.24
C PHE A 57 -18.16 -24.19 21.19
N ILE A 58 -18.57 -23.77 20.00
CA ILE A 58 -19.85 -23.08 19.79
C ILE A 58 -20.62 -23.82 18.70
N HIS A 59 -21.78 -24.35 19.04
CA HIS A 59 -22.76 -24.79 18.05
C HIS A 59 -23.58 -23.58 17.61
N ASP A 60 -23.29 -23.08 16.41
CA ASP A 60 -24.02 -21.99 15.77
C ASP A 60 -25.13 -22.59 14.89
N ALA A 61 -26.38 -22.47 15.34
CA ALA A 61 -27.54 -23.00 14.63
C ALA A 61 -28.06 -22.06 13.52
N ARG A 62 -27.39 -20.92 13.28
CA ARG A 62 -27.83 -19.95 12.27
C ARG A 62 -27.60 -20.48 10.86
N SER A 63 -28.34 -19.90 9.91
CA SER A 63 -28.10 -20.08 8.48
C SER A 63 -27.83 -18.73 7.84
N TYR A 64 -26.81 -18.68 6.98
CA TYR A 64 -26.35 -17.48 6.31
C TYR A 64 -26.97 -17.36 4.91
N GLY A 65 -26.97 -16.14 4.36
CA GLY A 65 -27.54 -15.87 3.04
C GLY A 65 -26.76 -16.54 1.91
N THR A 66 -27.48 -17.01 0.89
CA THR A 66 -26.91 -17.77 -0.23
C THR A 66 -26.77 -16.94 -1.51
N GLN A 67 -27.12 -15.64 -1.46
CA GLN A 67 -27.17 -14.77 -2.63
C GLN A 67 -25.79 -14.32 -3.14
N THR A 68 -24.78 -14.28 -2.27
CA THR A 68 -23.42 -13.83 -2.60
C THR A 68 -22.40 -14.92 -2.29
N LEU A 69 -22.68 -16.13 -2.74
CA LEU A 69 -21.78 -17.26 -2.59
C LEU A 69 -20.80 -17.36 -3.75
N TRP A 70 -19.68 -17.99 -3.45
CA TRP A 70 -18.60 -18.21 -4.40
C TRP A 70 -19.00 -19.18 -5.54
N THR A 71 -19.80 -20.20 -5.23
CA THR A 71 -20.54 -21.03 -6.19
C THR A 71 -21.86 -21.45 -5.56
N GLU A 72 -22.86 -21.75 -6.39
CA GLU A 72 -24.18 -22.24 -5.93
C GLU A 72 -24.05 -23.54 -5.12
N ASP A 73 -23.08 -24.41 -5.47
CA ASP A 73 -22.78 -25.65 -4.74
C ASP A 73 -22.39 -25.45 -3.26
N LEU A 74 -22.06 -24.21 -2.85
CA LEU A 74 -21.71 -23.89 -1.48
C LEU A 74 -22.91 -23.52 -0.61
N GLU A 75 -24.09 -23.36 -1.21
CA GLU A 75 -25.35 -23.09 -0.50
C GLU A 75 -25.58 -24.11 0.62
N LYS A 76 -25.31 -25.38 0.33
CA LYS A 76 -25.45 -26.48 1.31
C LYS A 76 -24.55 -26.35 2.55
N TYR A 77 -23.55 -25.46 2.53
CA TYR A 77 -22.64 -25.21 3.67
C TYR A 77 -22.93 -23.89 4.41
N GLN A 78 -23.98 -23.14 4.04
CA GLN A 78 -24.37 -21.91 4.75
C GLN A 78 -25.24 -22.17 5.99
N GLY A 79 -25.49 -23.44 6.33
CA GLY A 79 -26.32 -23.83 7.46
C GLY A 79 -25.58 -23.85 8.81
N PRO A 80 -26.17 -24.53 9.81
CA PRO A 80 -25.58 -24.70 11.13
C PRO A 80 -24.14 -25.22 11.09
N ALA A 81 -23.30 -24.70 11.98
CA ALA A 81 -21.88 -25.02 12.04
C ALA A 81 -21.39 -25.17 13.49
N LEU A 82 -20.42 -26.07 13.69
CA LEU A 82 -19.65 -26.15 14.92
C LEU A 82 -18.36 -25.33 14.78
N TYR A 83 -18.23 -24.28 15.57
CA TYR A 83 -17.01 -23.50 15.69
C TYR A 83 -16.15 -24.05 16.83
N ALA A 84 -14.85 -24.14 16.59
CA ALA A 84 -13.84 -24.45 17.59
C ALA A 84 -12.80 -23.32 17.59
N TYR A 85 -12.69 -22.64 18.73
CA TYR A 85 -11.74 -21.55 18.96
C TYR A 85 -10.72 -21.99 20.01
N ASN A 86 -9.48 -21.54 19.85
CA ASN A 86 -8.48 -21.52 20.91
C ASN A 86 -7.66 -20.22 20.80
N ASN A 87 -7.01 -19.83 21.89
CA ASN A 87 -6.28 -18.57 21.97
C ASN A 87 -4.78 -18.67 21.58
N ALA A 88 -4.35 -19.77 20.95
CA ALA A 88 -3.03 -19.89 20.35
C ALA A 88 -3.05 -19.50 18.87
N GLU A 89 -1.96 -18.90 18.41
CA GLU A 89 -1.77 -18.52 16.99
C GLU A 89 -1.04 -19.63 16.22
N PHE A 90 -1.42 -19.84 14.96
CA PHE A 90 -0.74 -20.79 14.10
C PHE A 90 0.67 -20.32 13.74
N THR A 91 1.65 -21.20 13.93
CA THR A 91 3.00 -21.02 13.39
C THR A 91 3.07 -21.44 11.92
N GLU A 92 4.12 -21.02 11.21
CA GLU A 92 4.39 -21.48 9.84
C GLU A 92 4.50 -23.02 9.74
N THR A 93 5.00 -23.67 10.80
CA THR A 93 5.04 -25.14 10.88
C THR A 93 3.65 -25.76 11.03
N ASP A 94 2.74 -25.11 11.76
CA ASP A 94 1.35 -25.57 11.90
C ASP A 94 0.58 -25.43 10.58
N TRP A 95 0.80 -24.33 9.85
CA TRP A 95 0.24 -24.12 8.50
C TRP A 95 0.70 -25.18 7.50
N ARG A 96 1.95 -25.63 7.57
CA ARG A 96 2.44 -26.73 6.73
C ARG A 96 1.90 -28.07 7.20
N GLY A 97 1.80 -28.27 8.52
CA GLY A 97 1.30 -29.51 9.13
C GLY A 97 -0.17 -29.80 8.79
N ILE A 98 -1.04 -28.78 8.85
CA ILE A 98 -2.48 -28.92 8.55
C ILE A 98 -2.76 -29.22 7.07
N GLN A 99 -1.84 -28.85 6.17
CA GLN A 99 -1.91 -29.14 4.74
C GLN A 99 -1.38 -30.54 4.39
N ALA A 100 -0.58 -31.17 5.26
CA ALA A 100 0.03 -32.46 5.01
C ALA A 100 -0.87 -33.63 5.50
N THR A 101 -1.95 -33.91 4.76
CA THR A 101 -2.84 -35.04 5.07
C THR A 101 -2.11 -36.37 4.88
N GLY A 102 -1.69 -36.99 5.99
CA GLY A 102 -1.06 -38.32 6.01
C GLY A 102 0.49 -38.34 6.11
N ARG A 103 1.16 -37.19 6.15
CA ARG A 103 2.61 -37.08 6.41
C ARG A 103 2.84 -36.10 7.56
N SER A 104 2.76 -36.60 8.79
CA SER A 104 3.07 -35.81 9.98
C SER A 104 4.53 -35.37 9.98
N VAL A 105 4.75 -34.06 10.08
CA VAL A 105 6.07 -33.46 10.36
C VAL A 105 6.53 -33.76 11.79
N LYS A 106 5.60 -34.17 12.68
CA LYS A 106 5.83 -34.50 14.09
C LYS A 106 6.34 -35.93 14.32
N ARG A 107 6.87 -36.62 13.29
CA ARG A 107 7.31 -38.03 13.41
C ARG A 107 8.49 -38.22 14.39
N ASN A 108 9.27 -37.16 14.64
CA ASN A 108 10.51 -37.17 15.42
C ASN A 108 10.46 -36.38 16.75
N ASP A 109 9.32 -35.81 17.14
CA ASP A 109 9.19 -35.09 18.42
C ASP A 109 8.50 -35.99 19.47
N PRO A 110 9.21 -36.46 20.51
CA PRO A 110 8.66 -37.35 21.53
C PRO A 110 7.71 -36.64 22.51
N ASN A 111 7.70 -35.30 22.57
CA ASN A 111 6.84 -34.53 23.48
C ASN A 111 5.49 -34.13 22.85
N LYS A 112 5.30 -34.34 21.54
CA LYS A 112 4.03 -34.06 20.86
C LYS A 112 3.33 -35.36 20.46
N VAL A 113 2.15 -35.60 21.02
CA VAL A 113 1.37 -36.82 20.75
C VAL A 113 0.48 -36.60 19.53
N GLY A 114 0.88 -37.16 18.38
CA GLY A 114 0.16 -37.01 17.11
C GLY A 114 0.92 -37.59 15.92
N ARG A 115 1.28 -38.88 15.98
CA ARG A 115 2.25 -39.53 15.07
C ARG A 115 1.90 -39.52 13.58
N PHE A 116 0.68 -39.17 13.20
CA PHE A 116 0.23 -39.30 11.80
C PHE A 116 -0.56 -38.10 11.24
N GLY A 117 -0.79 -37.03 12.00
CA GLY A 117 -1.65 -35.94 11.54
C GLY A 117 -3.08 -36.39 11.23
N ILE A 118 -3.48 -37.55 11.77
CA ILE A 118 -4.78 -38.20 11.52
C ILE A 118 -5.88 -37.61 12.40
N GLY A 119 -5.54 -37.06 13.57
CA GLY A 119 -6.51 -36.43 14.48
C GLY A 119 -7.31 -35.31 13.83
N PHE A 120 -6.64 -34.41 13.12
CA PHE A 120 -7.29 -33.36 12.33
C PHE A 120 -8.11 -33.92 11.15
N ASN A 121 -7.76 -35.13 10.69
CA ASN A 121 -8.52 -35.83 9.64
C ASN A 121 -9.94 -36.21 10.07
N SER A 122 -10.18 -36.37 11.38
CA SER A 122 -11.48 -36.72 11.96
C SER A 122 -12.58 -35.65 11.78
N ILE A 123 -12.23 -34.41 11.44
CA ILE A 123 -13.21 -33.35 11.14
C ILE A 123 -14.07 -33.69 9.91
N TYR A 124 -13.61 -34.59 9.02
CA TYR A 124 -14.42 -35.09 7.91
C TYR A 124 -15.60 -35.99 8.32
N HIS A 125 -15.71 -36.39 9.60
CA HIS A 125 -16.97 -36.95 10.13
C HIS A 125 -18.09 -35.90 10.17
N VAL A 126 -17.74 -34.61 10.18
CA VAL A 126 -18.66 -33.48 10.40
C VAL A 126 -18.75 -32.54 9.20
N THR A 127 -17.70 -32.41 8.38
CA THR A 127 -17.72 -31.55 7.18
C THR A 127 -16.78 -32.02 6.07
N ASP A 128 -17.23 -31.98 4.81
CA ASP A 128 -16.48 -32.43 3.63
C ASP A 128 -15.43 -31.41 3.13
N ASN A 129 -15.35 -30.21 3.71
CA ASN A 129 -14.54 -29.11 3.17
C ASN A 129 -13.28 -28.83 4.01
N ARG A 130 -12.10 -28.93 3.37
CA ARG A 130 -10.84 -28.37 3.87
C ARG A 130 -10.29 -27.36 2.88
N ARG A 131 -10.06 -26.14 3.34
CA ARG A 131 -9.26 -25.15 2.61
C ARG A 131 -7.80 -25.64 2.47
N GLN A 132 -7.50 -26.40 1.42
CA GLN A 132 -6.15 -26.67 0.91
C GLN A 132 -6.01 -26.07 -0.49
N ILE A 133 -5.10 -25.11 -0.65
CA ILE A 133 -4.75 -24.54 -1.96
C ILE A 133 -3.64 -25.41 -2.56
N LYS A 134 -3.98 -26.20 -3.59
CA LYS A 134 -3.04 -26.93 -4.46
C LYS A 134 -2.47 -26.00 -5.52
N TRP A 135 -1.25 -26.27 -6.00
CA TRP A 135 -0.57 -25.41 -6.97
C TRP A 135 -0.09 -26.18 -8.19
N GLN A 136 0.04 -25.51 -9.33
CA GLN A 136 0.62 -26.14 -10.51
C GLN A 136 2.15 -26.24 -10.37
N GLU A 137 2.64 -27.47 -10.27
CA GLU A 137 4.05 -27.83 -10.47
C GLU A 137 4.22 -28.61 -11.80
N GLU A 138 5.47 -28.85 -12.24
CA GLU A 138 5.76 -29.42 -13.57
C GLU A 138 5.04 -30.76 -13.86
N ASP A 139 4.81 -31.55 -12.83
CA ASP A 139 4.13 -32.84 -12.85
C ASP A 139 2.60 -32.75 -12.66
N GLN A 140 2.07 -31.59 -12.26
CA GLN A 140 0.66 -31.37 -11.88
C GLN A 140 -0.13 -30.51 -12.87
N ARG A 141 0.39 -30.29 -14.10
CA ARG A 141 -0.26 -29.45 -15.13
C ARG A 141 -1.68 -29.87 -15.55
N PHE A 142 -2.10 -31.08 -15.20
CA PHE A 142 -3.44 -31.62 -15.48
C PHE A 142 -4.31 -31.79 -14.20
N ASP A 143 -3.83 -31.39 -13.02
CA ASP A 143 -4.66 -31.37 -11.80
C ASP A 143 -5.61 -30.17 -11.88
N GLU A 144 -6.88 -30.43 -12.15
CA GLU A 144 -7.92 -29.41 -12.28
C GLU A 144 -8.00 -28.49 -11.06
N ALA A 145 -7.82 -29.01 -9.85
CA ALA A 145 -7.86 -28.20 -8.63
C ALA A 145 -6.65 -27.25 -8.53
N ALA A 146 -5.48 -27.67 -9.00
CA ALA A 146 -4.31 -26.81 -9.10
C ALA A 146 -4.46 -25.72 -10.16
N VAL A 147 -5.04 -26.06 -11.32
CA VAL A 147 -5.41 -25.08 -12.37
C VAL A 147 -6.37 -24.03 -11.80
N TRP A 148 -7.40 -24.48 -11.09
CA TRP A 148 -8.38 -23.59 -10.49
C TRP A 148 -7.75 -22.65 -9.47
N ASN A 149 -6.99 -23.15 -8.51
CA ASN A 149 -6.33 -22.32 -7.52
C ASN A 149 -5.40 -21.25 -8.12
N GLU A 150 -4.68 -21.61 -9.19
CA GLU A 150 -3.85 -20.67 -9.94
C GLU A 150 -4.69 -19.54 -10.54
N LEU A 151 -5.83 -19.86 -11.17
CA LEU A 151 -6.78 -18.87 -11.68
C LEU A 151 -7.41 -18.03 -10.56
N LEU A 152 -7.74 -18.63 -9.42
CA LEU A 152 -8.33 -17.91 -8.29
C LEU A 152 -7.37 -16.85 -7.75
N ILE A 153 -6.09 -17.20 -7.63
CA ILE A 153 -5.08 -16.26 -7.14
C ILE A 153 -4.74 -15.21 -8.18
N LYS A 154 -4.65 -15.57 -9.46
CA LYS A 154 -4.23 -14.62 -10.50
C LYS A 154 -5.37 -13.72 -10.99
N GLU A 155 -6.60 -14.23 -11.05
CA GLU A 155 -7.72 -13.52 -11.69
C GLU A 155 -8.76 -13.01 -10.69
N VAL A 156 -9.09 -13.80 -9.67
CA VAL A 156 -10.22 -13.49 -8.77
C VAL A 156 -9.76 -12.70 -7.54
N LEU A 157 -8.71 -13.17 -6.88
CA LEU A 157 -8.23 -12.62 -5.62
C LEU A 157 -7.79 -11.15 -5.72
N PRO A 158 -7.08 -10.69 -6.79
CA PRO A 158 -6.73 -9.29 -6.93
C PRO A 158 -7.98 -8.40 -7.01
N ARG A 159 -9.02 -8.86 -7.72
CA ARG A 159 -10.29 -8.13 -7.88
C ARG A 159 -11.09 -8.10 -6.56
N ALA A 160 -11.16 -9.21 -5.85
CA ALA A 160 -11.81 -9.28 -4.54
C ALA A 160 -11.08 -8.40 -3.51
N TYR A 161 -9.75 -8.42 -3.50
CA TYR A 161 -8.94 -7.54 -2.64
C TYR A 161 -9.19 -6.07 -2.98
N HIS A 162 -9.20 -5.72 -4.26
CA HIS A 162 -9.54 -4.39 -4.74
C HIS A 162 -10.92 -3.93 -4.22
N MET A 163 -11.94 -4.80 -4.24
CA MET A 163 -13.25 -4.52 -3.67
C MET A 163 -13.19 -4.26 -2.16
N ILE A 164 -12.46 -5.08 -1.39
CA ILE A 164 -12.34 -4.91 0.07
C ILE A 164 -11.80 -3.52 0.43
N ILE A 165 -10.78 -3.03 -0.27
CA ILE A 165 -10.22 -1.68 -0.03
C ILE A 165 -11.25 -0.59 -0.42
N LEU A 166 -11.94 -0.75 -1.54
CA LEU A 166 -12.98 0.20 -1.96
C LEU A 166 -14.16 0.23 -1.00
N ASP A 167 -14.57 -0.92 -0.49
CA ASP A 167 -15.64 -1.05 0.50
C ASP A 167 -15.21 -0.44 1.83
N ALA A 168 -13.97 -0.67 2.27
CA ALA A 168 -13.41 -0.01 3.46
C ALA A 168 -13.46 1.53 3.35
N ILE A 169 -13.19 2.07 2.16
CA ILE A 169 -13.35 3.50 1.87
C ILE A 169 -14.83 3.91 1.88
N HIS A 170 -15.71 3.14 1.24
CA HIS A 170 -17.14 3.39 1.15
C HIS A 170 -17.80 3.44 2.54
N PHE A 171 -17.45 2.48 3.42
CA PHE A 171 -17.88 2.42 4.81
C PHE A 171 -17.19 3.45 5.71
N SER A 172 -16.42 4.39 5.13
CA SER A 172 -15.79 5.50 5.83
C SER A 172 -14.88 5.05 6.98
N LEU A 173 -14.19 3.91 6.81
CA LEU A 173 -13.17 3.50 7.78
C LEU A 173 -12.04 4.55 7.83
N PRO A 174 -11.35 4.69 8.98
CA PRO A 174 -10.21 5.59 9.09
C PRO A 174 -9.17 5.29 8.01
N SER A 175 -8.56 6.33 7.42
CA SER A 175 -7.54 6.16 6.37
C SER A 175 -6.38 5.27 6.82
N SER A 176 -6.01 5.32 8.10
CA SER A 176 -5.01 4.41 8.68
C SER A 176 -5.41 2.94 8.58
N SER A 177 -6.68 2.60 8.81
CA SER A 177 -7.21 1.24 8.64
C SER A 177 -7.22 0.82 7.17
N VAL A 178 -7.64 1.71 6.27
CA VAL A 178 -7.64 1.45 4.83
C VAL A 178 -6.21 1.22 4.33
N TYR A 179 -5.24 2.05 4.71
CA TYR A 179 -3.85 1.87 4.29
C TYR A 179 -3.18 0.66 4.93
N ARG A 180 -3.62 0.17 6.10
CA ARG A 180 -3.16 -1.12 6.64
C ARG A 180 -3.61 -2.31 5.80
N LEU A 181 -4.70 -2.17 5.04
CA LEU A 181 -5.12 -3.16 4.06
C LEU A 181 -4.28 -3.09 2.77
N TRP A 182 -3.50 -2.03 2.52
CA TRP A 182 -2.62 -2.02 1.35
C TRP A 182 -1.45 -3.00 1.56
N PRO A 183 -1.16 -3.90 0.60
CA PRO A 183 -0.07 -4.83 0.74
C PRO A 183 1.28 -4.10 0.75
N ASP A 184 2.15 -4.51 1.66
CA ASP A 184 3.55 -4.06 1.67
C ASP A 184 4.37 -4.95 0.73
N ILE A 185 4.65 -4.44 -0.46
CA ILE A 185 5.33 -5.17 -1.53
C ILE A 185 6.69 -5.69 -1.07
N GLU A 186 7.40 -4.93 -0.22
CA GLU A 186 8.74 -5.32 0.25
C GLU A 186 8.71 -6.55 1.12
N GLN A 187 7.73 -6.63 2.02
CA GLN A 187 7.52 -7.80 2.87
C GLN A 187 7.08 -9.03 2.05
N MET A 188 6.54 -8.82 0.86
CA MET A 188 6.04 -9.87 -0.02
C MET A 188 7.04 -10.31 -1.09
N LYS A 189 8.20 -9.64 -1.27
CA LYS A 189 9.19 -9.96 -2.33
C LYS A 189 9.61 -11.44 -2.35
N HIS A 190 9.66 -12.10 -1.21
CA HIS A 190 10.04 -13.51 -1.08
C HIS A 190 8.86 -14.50 -1.25
N LYS A 191 7.64 -14.00 -1.46
CA LYS A 191 6.40 -14.76 -1.60
C LYS A 191 5.84 -14.57 -3.01
N GLU A 192 6.49 -15.15 -4.01
CA GLU A 192 6.27 -14.90 -5.45
C GLU A 192 4.78 -14.82 -5.86
N ARG A 193 3.95 -15.79 -5.46
CA ARG A 193 2.52 -15.82 -5.82
C ARG A 193 1.73 -14.68 -5.17
N TRP A 194 1.96 -14.41 -3.89
CA TRP A 194 1.29 -13.32 -3.15
C TRP A 194 1.80 -11.95 -3.59
N HIS A 195 3.07 -11.85 -3.95
CA HIS A 195 3.64 -10.69 -4.61
C HIS A 195 2.94 -10.43 -5.95
N GLY A 196 2.65 -11.48 -6.73
CA GLY A 196 1.86 -11.38 -7.96
C GLY A 196 0.45 -10.80 -7.71
N VAL A 197 -0.27 -11.30 -6.69
CA VAL A 197 -1.59 -10.78 -6.30
C VAL A 197 -1.51 -9.29 -5.93
N ALA A 198 -0.58 -8.93 -5.05
CA ALA A 198 -0.40 -7.57 -4.59
C ALA A 198 -0.04 -6.64 -5.76
N THR A 199 0.82 -7.11 -6.68
CA THR A 199 1.22 -6.39 -7.88
C THR A 199 0.02 -6.11 -8.78
N GLU A 200 -0.75 -7.14 -9.14
CA GLU A 200 -1.91 -7.01 -10.02
C GLU A 200 -2.95 -6.06 -9.42
N MET A 201 -3.24 -6.23 -8.12
CA MET A 201 -4.20 -5.40 -7.41
C MET A 201 -3.79 -3.91 -7.39
N LEU A 202 -2.52 -3.62 -7.04
CA LEU A 202 -2.02 -2.25 -7.00
C LEU A 202 -1.95 -1.62 -8.40
N GLN A 203 -1.56 -2.39 -9.42
CA GLN A 203 -1.57 -1.92 -10.81
C GLN A 203 -3.00 -1.57 -11.25
N GLN A 204 -4.00 -2.39 -10.92
CA GLN A 204 -5.40 -2.11 -11.23
C GLN A 204 -5.89 -0.83 -10.55
N PHE A 205 -5.54 -0.57 -9.29
CA PHE A 205 -5.89 0.69 -8.61
C PHE A 205 -5.34 1.91 -9.35
N LEU A 206 -4.08 1.84 -9.77
CA LEU A 206 -3.40 2.93 -10.46
C LEU A 206 -3.95 3.13 -11.89
N LEU A 207 -4.30 2.05 -12.59
CA LEU A 207 -4.86 2.10 -13.94
C LEU A 207 -6.31 2.60 -13.97
N LEU A 208 -7.13 2.20 -13.00
CA LEU A 208 -8.55 2.54 -12.95
C LEU A 208 -8.84 3.94 -12.38
N ASN A 209 -7.80 4.70 -12.01
CA ASN A 209 -7.87 6.05 -11.46
C ASN A 209 -8.92 6.20 -10.35
N LYS A 210 -9.02 5.21 -9.45
CA LYS A 210 -10.00 5.21 -8.35
C LYS A 210 -9.59 6.19 -7.26
N SER A 211 -10.59 6.71 -6.53
CA SER A 211 -10.38 7.62 -5.41
C SER A 211 -9.89 6.87 -4.16
N VAL A 212 -8.58 6.65 -4.07
CA VAL A 212 -7.95 5.81 -3.04
C VAL A 212 -6.81 6.50 -2.28
N PHE A 213 -6.60 7.80 -2.50
CA PHE A 213 -5.64 8.59 -1.74
C PHE A 213 -6.36 9.56 -0.81
N SER A 214 -6.18 9.39 0.48
CA SER A 214 -6.78 10.24 1.51
C SER A 214 -6.12 11.62 1.53
N LEU A 215 -6.95 12.67 1.59
CA LEU A 215 -6.48 14.04 1.75
C LEU A 215 -5.85 14.27 3.14
N ALA A 216 -4.76 15.01 3.18
CA ALA A 216 -4.10 15.39 4.43
C ALA A 216 -4.99 16.27 5.32
N ARG A 217 -5.79 17.16 4.71
CA ARG A 217 -6.70 18.06 5.42
C ARG A 217 -7.96 17.37 5.98
N ASN A 218 -8.30 16.21 5.45
CA ASN A 218 -9.52 15.47 5.80
C ASN A 218 -9.34 13.99 5.46
N ALA A 219 -9.10 13.19 6.49
CA ALA A 219 -8.77 11.78 6.38
C ALA A 219 -9.90 10.87 5.85
N VAL A 220 -11.13 11.38 5.72
CA VAL A 220 -12.27 10.63 5.15
C VAL A 220 -12.57 11.03 3.70
N LYS A 221 -11.91 12.06 3.16
CA LYS A 221 -12.04 12.45 1.75
C LYS A 221 -10.92 11.83 0.93
N TRP A 222 -11.32 11.12 -0.11
CA TRP A 222 -10.42 10.37 -0.99
C TRP A 222 -10.40 10.98 -2.38
N VAL A 223 -9.23 11.02 -3.00
CA VAL A 223 -9.00 11.57 -4.35
C VAL A 223 -8.29 10.55 -5.23
N THR A 224 -8.39 10.74 -6.53
CA THR A 224 -7.75 9.85 -7.52
C THR A 224 -6.26 10.19 -7.69
N LEU A 225 -5.51 9.30 -8.34
CA LEU A 225 -4.07 9.52 -8.62
C LEU A 225 -3.83 10.81 -9.43
N SER A 226 -4.71 11.12 -10.39
CA SER A 226 -4.59 12.31 -11.23
C SER A 226 -4.84 13.62 -10.47
N GLU A 227 -5.58 13.55 -9.37
CA GLU A 227 -5.95 14.70 -8.54
C GLU A 227 -4.99 14.92 -7.37
N ALA A 228 -4.43 13.83 -6.84
CA ALA A 228 -3.55 13.82 -5.68
C ALA A 228 -2.28 14.65 -5.91
N VAL A 229 -1.91 15.44 -4.90
CA VAL A 229 -0.60 16.10 -4.82
C VAL A 229 0.22 15.41 -3.75
N PHE A 230 1.37 14.86 -4.14
CA PHE A 230 2.29 14.14 -3.26
C PHE A 230 3.40 15.06 -2.78
N LEU A 231 3.77 14.97 -1.50
CA LEU A 231 4.99 15.60 -1.01
C LEU A 231 6.21 14.90 -1.61
N SER A 232 7.28 15.65 -1.84
CA SER A 232 8.55 15.06 -2.29
C SER A 232 9.25 14.43 -1.08
N ASP A 233 9.52 13.12 -1.16
CA ASP A 233 9.86 12.34 0.04
C ASP A 233 11.33 12.42 0.46
N ASP A 234 12.29 12.63 -0.45
CA ASP A 234 13.65 12.13 -0.18
C ASP A 234 14.66 13.14 0.43
N ASP A 235 14.50 14.46 0.28
CA ASP A 235 15.55 15.42 0.70
C ASP A 235 15.07 16.65 1.48
N MET A 236 13.78 16.70 1.85
CA MET A 236 13.20 17.88 2.49
C MET A 236 13.25 17.79 4.02
N GLU A 237 13.82 18.81 4.65
CA GLU A 237 13.88 18.94 6.12
C GLU A 237 12.47 18.90 6.74
N PRO A 238 12.27 18.26 7.92
CA PRO A 238 10.95 18.11 8.53
C PRO A 238 10.18 19.42 8.71
N GLN A 239 10.87 20.50 9.09
CA GLN A 239 10.25 21.81 9.24
C GLN A 239 9.75 22.36 7.90
N MET A 240 10.56 22.25 6.85
CA MET A 240 10.17 22.65 5.49
C MET A 240 8.98 21.81 4.98
N LYS A 241 8.99 20.49 5.23
CA LYS A 241 7.86 19.60 4.90
C LYS A 241 6.57 20.08 5.55
N ASN A 242 6.60 20.45 6.83
CA ASN A 242 5.42 20.93 7.54
C ASN A 242 4.90 22.25 6.97
N VAL A 243 5.77 23.21 6.69
CA VAL A 243 5.37 24.52 6.14
C VAL A 243 4.80 24.37 4.72
N VAL A 244 5.51 23.67 3.83
CA VAL A 244 5.02 23.42 2.46
C VAL A 244 3.68 22.70 2.47
N SER A 245 3.51 21.71 3.35
CA SER A 245 2.24 21.00 3.52
C SER A 245 1.12 21.92 3.98
N GLY A 246 1.37 22.71 5.03
CA GLY A 246 0.40 23.65 5.60
C GLY A 246 -0.05 24.69 4.59
N VAL A 247 0.90 25.29 3.86
CA VAL A 247 0.61 26.26 2.80
C VAL A 247 -0.22 25.66 1.67
N LEU A 248 0.16 24.49 1.15
CA LEU A 248 -0.60 23.84 0.08
C LEU A 248 -2.03 23.48 0.52
N ILE A 249 -2.19 23.01 1.76
CA ILE A 249 -3.51 22.73 2.34
C ILE A 249 -4.34 24.02 2.46
N ALA A 250 -3.75 25.11 2.96
CA ALA A 250 -4.41 26.40 3.13
C ALA A 250 -4.83 27.02 1.78
N LEU A 251 -4.02 26.83 0.73
CA LEU A 251 -4.31 27.27 -0.63
C LEU A 251 -5.29 26.35 -1.37
N GLY A 252 -5.78 25.29 -0.72
CA GLY A 252 -6.84 24.42 -1.23
C GLY A 252 -6.37 23.31 -2.16
N GLU A 253 -5.06 23.05 -2.23
CA GLU A 253 -4.50 21.96 -3.03
C GLU A 253 -4.85 20.58 -2.43
N LYS A 254 -4.98 19.59 -3.30
CA LYS A 254 -5.37 18.21 -2.94
C LYS A 254 -4.16 17.41 -2.42
N LEU A 255 -3.49 17.92 -1.39
CA LEU A 255 -2.36 17.25 -0.75
C LEU A 255 -2.83 15.95 -0.10
N VAL A 256 -2.16 14.84 -0.40
CA VAL A 256 -2.48 13.52 0.17
C VAL A 256 -1.55 13.16 1.32
N SER A 257 -2.08 12.41 2.28
CA SER A 257 -1.29 11.81 3.37
C SER A 257 -1.27 10.30 3.16
N ILE A 258 -0.09 9.76 2.96
CA ILE A 258 0.13 8.33 2.69
C ILE A 258 1.26 7.78 3.58
N PRO A 259 1.14 6.54 4.08
CA PRO A 259 2.24 5.86 4.74
C PRO A 259 3.38 5.48 3.79
N SER A 260 4.55 5.15 4.34
CA SER A 260 5.76 4.84 3.56
C SER A 260 5.59 3.63 2.63
N HIS A 261 4.89 2.57 3.06
CA HIS A 261 4.65 1.39 2.20
C HIS A 261 3.77 1.72 0.99
N VAL A 262 2.80 2.63 1.16
CA VAL A 262 1.98 3.14 0.05
C VAL A 262 2.82 4.01 -0.89
N SER A 263 3.67 4.90 -0.36
CA SER A 263 4.58 5.69 -1.20
C SER A 263 5.49 4.80 -2.05
N ARG A 264 6.11 3.77 -1.44
CA ARG A 264 6.93 2.78 -2.15
C ARG A 264 6.14 2.05 -3.24
N ALA A 265 4.89 1.67 -2.97
CA ALA A 265 4.03 1.02 -3.95
C ALA A 265 3.77 1.90 -5.19
N ILE A 266 3.48 3.19 -4.98
CA ILE A 266 3.29 4.16 -6.06
C ILE A 266 4.58 4.31 -6.88
N GLN A 267 5.72 4.46 -6.20
CA GLN A 267 7.03 4.61 -6.84
C GLN A 267 7.39 3.38 -7.69
N THR A 268 7.00 2.19 -7.25
CA THR A 268 7.31 0.91 -7.93
C THR A 268 6.47 0.72 -9.19
N TYR A 269 5.17 1.03 -9.16
CA TYR A 269 4.24 0.62 -10.22
C TYR A 269 3.77 1.74 -11.15
N VAL A 270 3.98 3.02 -10.79
CA VAL A 270 3.69 4.11 -11.71
C VAL A 270 4.73 4.14 -12.83
N LYS A 271 4.33 3.67 -14.02
CA LYS A 271 5.20 3.54 -15.23
C LYS A 271 5.98 4.81 -15.58
N ASN A 272 5.43 5.98 -15.31
CA ASN A 272 6.11 7.26 -15.55
C ASN A 272 5.98 8.16 -14.31
N PRO A 273 6.97 8.17 -13.41
CA PRO A 273 6.92 8.97 -12.18
C PRO A 273 6.71 10.48 -12.41
N LYS A 274 7.04 11.00 -13.60
CA LYS A 274 6.85 12.43 -13.95
C LYS A 274 5.38 12.82 -14.13
N THR A 275 4.46 11.85 -14.28
CA THR A 275 3.02 12.13 -14.36
C THR A 275 2.41 12.40 -12.98
N LEU A 276 3.10 12.03 -11.90
CA LEU A 276 2.65 12.31 -10.54
C LEU A 276 2.81 13.80 -10.25
N ARG A 277 1.72 14.41 -9.77
CA ARG A 277 1.77 15.77 -9.26
C ARG A 277 2.50 15.76 -7.93
N ARG A 278 3.76 16.18 -7.97
CA ARG A 278 4.58 16.36 -6.78
C ARG A 278 4.63 17.83 -6.41
N ALA A 279 4.63 18.10 -5.11
CA ALA A 279 4.83 19.42 -4.54
C ALA A 279 6.28 19.87 -4.70
N THR A 280 6.77 20.01 -5.94
CA THR A 280 8.11 20.52 -6.27
C THR A 280 8.18 22.05 -6.16
N PRO A 281 9.37 22.66 -6.13
CA PRO A 281 9.51 24.12 -6.17
C PRO A 281 8.73 24.76 -7.34
N ALA A 282 8.84 24.19 -8.54
CA ALA A 282 8.07 24.62 -9.72
C ALA A 282 6.55 24.50 -9.54
N PHE A 283 6.06 23.43 -8.90
CA PHE A 283 4.63 23.26 -8.60
C PHE A 283 4.16 24.33 -7.61
N VAL A 284 4.91 24.56 -6.52
CA VAL A 284 4.58 25.57 -5.52
C VAL A 284 4.54 26.96 -6.15
N ARG A 285 5.52 27.34 -6.98
CA ARG A 285 5.49 28.60 -7.75
C ARG A 285 4.19 28.72 -8.57
N LYS A 286 3.81 27.68 -9.30
CA LYS A 286 2.56 27.66 -10.09
C LYS A 286 1.31 27.89 -9.24
N VAL A 287 1.23 27.28 -8.06
CA VAL A 287 0.11 27.47 -7.13
C VAL A 287 0.07 28.92 -6.63
N LEU A 288 1.23 29.48 -6.27
CA LEU A 288 1.33 30.86 -5.80
C LEU A 288 0.98 31.89 -6.87
N TYR A 289 1.35 31.66 -8.14
CA TYR A 289 0.92 32.52 -9.24
C TYR A 289 -0.61 32.55 -9.40
N LYS A 290 -1.28 31.42 -9.15
CA LYS A 290 -2.72 31.30 -9.28
C LYS A 290 -3.47 31.92 -8.10
N THR A 291 -2.93 31.78 -6.89
CA THR A 291 -3.63 32.09 -5.63
C THR A 291 -3.16 33.39 -4.97
N GLY A 292 -2.00 33.91 -5.36
CA GLY A 292 -1.33 35.03 -4.72
C GLY A 292 -0.63 34.64 -3.42
N THR A 293 0.12 35.58 -2.82
CA THR A 293 0.85 35.36 -1.56
C THR A 293 0.23 36.10 -0.38
N VAL A 294 -0.91 36.76 -0.56
CA VAL A 294 -1.53 37.66 0.45
C VAL A 294 -1.96 36.91 1.71
N ASN A 295 -2.44 35.67 1.56
CA ASN A 295 -2.94 34.87 2.68
C ASN A 295 -1.84 34.12 3.46
N LEU A 296 -0.57 34.33 3.12
CA LEU A 296 0.57 33.66 3.78
C LEU A 296 1.14 34.55 4.89
N SER A 297 1.48 33.93 6.03
CA SER A 297 2.20 34.61 7.10
C SER A 297 3.61 35.03 6.64
N ARG A 298 4.24 35.97 7.36
CA ARG A 298 5.64 36.36 7.08
C ARG A 298 6.57 35.14 7.14
N GLU A 299 6.41 34.31 8.16
CA GLU A 299 7.23 33.11 8.34
C GLU A 299 7.03 32.11 7.18
N ASP A 300 5.79 31.81 6.81
CA ASP A 300 5.50 30.93 5.68
C ASP A 300 6.12 31.45 4.39
N LYS A 301 6.04 32.76 4.12
CA LYS A 301 6.66 33.36 2.93
C LYS A 301 8.17 33.15 2.89
N LEU A 302 8.86 33.24 4.02
CA LEU A 302 10.31 33.04 4.08
C LEU A 302 10.71 31.58 3.83
N PHE A 303 9.99 30.63 4.44
CA PHE A 303 10.22 29.19 4.19
C PHE A 303 9.87 28.79 2.77
N ILE A 304 8.73 29.26 2.25
CA ILE A 304 8.32 29.01 0.87
C ILE A 304 9.29 29.66 -0.11
N LEU A 305 9.81 30.86 0.18
CA LEU A 305 10.85 31.48 -0.64
C LEU A 305 12.08 30.59 -0.74
N GLU A 306 12.60 30.11 0.40
CA GLU A 306 13.74 29.19 0.40
C GLU A 306 13.44 27.93 -0.43
N TYR A 307 12.25 27.36 -0.26
CA TYR A 307 11.83 26.18 -1.01
C TYR A 307 11.74 26.43 -2.52
N VAL A 308 11.12 27.53 -2.95
CA VAL A 308 10.99 27.83 -4.38
C VAL A 308 12.30 28.28 -5.04
N LEU A 309 13.32 28.62 -4.25
CA LEU A 309 14.67 28.93 -4.75
C LEU A 309 15.54 27.68 -4.91
N SER A 310 15.19 26.57 -4.25
CA SER A 310 16.06 25.41 -4.11
C SER A 310 16.34 24.66 -5.42
N ASP A 311 15.52 24.85 -6.46
CA ASP A 311 15.74 24.24 -7.79
C ASP A 311 16.58 25.11 -8.73
N GLY A 312 16.97 26.33 -8.32
CA GLY A 312 17.84 27.22 -9.09
C GLY A 312 17.20 27.87 -10.31
N GLU A 313 15.90 27.67 -10.55
CA GLU A 313 15.15 28.22 -11.69
C GLU A 313 14.70 29.66 -11.40
N TYR A 314 15.65 30.57 -11.20
CA TYR A 314 15.37 31.93 -10.71
C TYR A 314 14.62 32.82 -11.72
N ASP A 315 14.76 32.56 -13.02
CA ASP A 315 14.01 33.25 -14.07
C ASP A 315 12.50 33.00 -13.97
N LYS A 316 12.09 31.92 -13.30
CA LYS A 316 10.69 31.55 -13.04
C LYS A 316 10.10 32.20 -11.78
N LEU A 317 10.80 33.16 -11.16
CA LEU A 317 10.29 33.90 -9.99
C LEU A 317 9.56 35.18 -10.38
N SER A 318 9.80 35.70 -11.59
CA SER A 318 9.26 36.98 -12.05
C SER A 318 7.74 37.06 -11.84
N GLY A 319 7.26 38.11 -11.18
CA GLY A 319 5.85 38.31 -10.84
C GLY A 319 5.41 37.73 -9.49
N LEU A 320 6.25 36.98 -8.76
CA LEU A 320 5.92 36.52 -7.41
C LEU A 320 6.25 37.58 -6.35
N GLN A 321 5.28 37.90 -5.49
CA GLN A 321 5.47 38.78 -4.34
C GLN A 321 6.03 38.00 -3.13
N LEU A 322 7.31 37.62 -3.22
CA LEU A 322 8.04 36.86 -2.21
C LEU A 322 9.44 37.44 -1.89
N LEU A 323 9.84 38.56 -2.48
CA LEU A 323 11.15 39.18 -2.22
C LEU A 323 11.11 39.95 -0.90
N PRO A 324 11.77 39.51 0.18
CA PRO A 324 11.60 40.10 1.50
C PRO A 324 12.43 41.38 1.67
N LEU A 325 11.88 42.35 2.38
CA LEU A 325 12.54 43.62 2.71
C LEU A 325 12.69 43.80 4.22
N SER A 326 13.67 44.59 4.64
CA SER A 326 14.02 44.82 6.05
C SER A 326 12.90 45.52 6.84
N ASN A 327 12.01 46.25 6.17
CA ASN A 327 10.81 46.83 6.78
C ASN A 327 9.70 45.79 7.05
N GLY A 328 9.92 44.52 6.70
CA GLY A 328 8.97 43.42 6.90
C GLY A 328 7.99 43.19 5.74
N THR A 329 8.01 44.02 4.69
CA THR A 329 7.16 43.81 3.51
C THR A 329 7.81 42.84 2.51
N PHE A 330 7.02 42.44 1.51
CA PHE A 330 7.48 41.60 0.41
C PHE A 330 7.22 42.30 -0.91
N ASN A 331 8.28 42.47 -1.71
CA ASN A 331 8.23 42.97 -3.06
C ASN A 331 8.02 41.84 -4.07
N THR A 332 7.65 42.25 -5.28
CA THR A 332 7.54 41.37 -6.43
C THR A 332 8.91 41.20 -7.09
N PHE A 333 9.29 39.97 -7.43
CA PHE A 333 10.44 39.73 -8.29
C PHE A 333 10.16 40.33 -9.67
N THR A 334 10.90 41.38 -10.05
CA THR A 334 10.76 42.04 -11.36
C THR A 334 12.10 42.64 -11.78
N ASN A 335 12.22 42.98 -13.07
CA ASN A 335 13.36 43.71 -13.63
C ASN A 335 13.11 45.23 -13.70
N GLU A 336 12.04 45.72 -13.06
CA GLU A 336 11.70 47.14 -13.01
C GLU A 336 12.41 47.86 -11.86
N ASP A 337 12.95 49.05 -12.14
CA ASP A 337 13.76 49.84 -11.19
C ASP A 337 12.99 50.33 -9.95
N HIS A 338 11.66 50.26 -9.94
CA HIS A 338 10.83 50.72 -8.82
C HIS A 338 10.64 49.67 -7.71
N ASN A 339 11.06 48.42 -7.93
CA ASN A 339 10.92 47.30 -6.98
C ASN A 339 12.28 46.70 -6.60
N LEU A 340 13.29 47.55 -6.45
CA LEU A 340 14.65 47.13 -6.09
C LEU A 340 14.72 46.60 -4.65
N ALA A 341 15.56 45.57 -4.47
CA ALA A 341 15.99 45.11 -3.15
C ALA A 341 17.52 45.00 -3.14
N PHE A 342 18.15 45.54 -2.10
CA PHE A 342 19.62 45.60 -1.98
C PHE A 342 20.17 44.47 -1.10
N ILE A 343 21.37 43.98 -1.45
CA ILE A 343 22.05 42.91 -0.72
C ILE A 343 23.39 43.42 -0.23
N ASP A 344 23.48 43.77 1.06
CA ASP A 344 24.73 44.21 1.64
C ASP A 344 25.79 43.09 1.71
N ASN A 345 27.04 43.55 1.70
CA ASN A 345 28.22 42.70 1.81
C ASN A 345 29.33 43.44 2.58
N GLU A 346 30.43 42.75 2.87
CA GLU A 346 31.53 43.33 3.66
C GLU A 346 32.19 44.54 3.00
N GLN A 347 32.17 44.62 1.66
CA GLN A 347 32.72 45.75 0.91
C GLN A 347 31.75 46.92 0.83
N PHE A 348 30.45 46.65 0.78
CA PHE A 348 29.37 47.63 0.70
C PHE A 348 28.32 47.39 1.79
N PRO A 349 28.63 47.75 3.05
CA PRO A 349 27.68 47.63 4.15
C PRO A 349 26.54 48.65 4.02
N ARG A 350 25.32 48.26 4.40
CA ARG A 350 24.12 49.10 4.30
C ARG A 350 24.20 50.40 5.11
N GLU A 351 25.08 50.45 6.11
CA GLU A 351 25.40 51.63 6.92
C GLU A 351 25.91 52.80 6.06
N LEU A 352 26.49 52.52 4.89
CA LEU A 352 26.94 53.54 3.93
C LEU A 352 25.78 54.23 3.19
N LEU A 353 24.57 53.67 3.25
CA LEU A 353 23.36 54.19 2.60
C LEU A 353 22.26 54.51 3.64
N PRO A 354 22.49 55.50 4.54
CA PRO A 354 21.52 55.92 5.54
C PRO A 354 20.28 56.51 4.84
N GLY A 355 19.13 55.88 5.02
CA GLY A 355 17.86 56.25 4.36
C GLY A 355 17.30 55.16 3.44
N TRP A 356 18.12 54.16 3.09
CA TRP A 356 17.72 53.05 2.22
C TRP A 356 17.53 51.74 3.00
N LYS A 357 17.58 51.78 4.34
CA LYS A 357 17.55 50.59 5.21
C LYS A 357 16.36 49.68 4.92
N ASP A 358 15.22 50.25 4.58
CA ASP A 358 13.97 49.53 4.35
C ASP A 358 13.97 48.72 3.06
N VAL A 359 14.78 49.09 2.06
CA VAL A 359 14.87 48.40 0.76
C VAL A 359 15.99 47.34 0.72
N PHE A 360 16.71 47.11 1.82
CA PHE A 360 17.65 45.98 1.91
C PHE A 360 16.95 44.69 2.29
N LEU A 361 17.55 43.55 1.93
CA LEU A 361 17.14 42.25 2.45
C LEU A 361 17.23 42.19 3.99
N PRO A 362 16.32 41.49 4.69
CA PRO A 362 16.41 41.30 6.14
C PRO A 362 17.69 40.59 6.57
N ARG A 363 18.19 40.92 7.77
CA ARG A 363 19.40 40.28 8.35
C ARG A 363 19.14 38.88 8.91
N ASP A 364 17.89 38.57 9.23
CA ASP A 364 17.42 37.31 9.81
C ASP A 364 17.14 36.22 8.76
N LEU A 365 17.45 36.47 7.48
CA LEU A 365 17.28 35.45 6.44
C LEU A 365 18.20 34.26 6.65
N GLN A 366 17.67 33.07 6.35
CA GLN A 366 18.48 31.86 6.36
C GLN A 366 19.64 31.95 5.37
N SER A 367 20.81 31.43 5.77
CA SER A 367 22.04 31.49 4.97
C SER A 367 21.86 30.92 3.57
N LYS A 368 21.07 29.84 3.41
CA LYS A 368 20.78 29.23 2.11
C LYS A 368 19.99 30.18 1.20
N THR A 369 18.95 30.83 1.71
CA THR A 369 18.15 31.82 0.99
C THR A 369 19.00 32.98 0.51
N VAL A 370 19.90 33.50 1.35
CA VAL A 370 20.82 34.58 0.99
C VAL A 370 21.77 34.15 -0.14
N VAL A 371 22.28 32.91 -0.12
CA VAL A 371 23.13 32.36 -1.19
C VAL A 371 22.38 32.29 -2.52
N HIS A 372 21.12 31.82 -2.52
CA HIS A 372 20.29 31.78 -3.73
C HIS A 372 20.01 33.19 -4.27
N LEU A 373 19.64 34.14 -3.40
CA LEU A 373 19.37 35.54 -3.80
C LEU A 373 20.63 36.24 -4.34
N ARG A 374 21.81 36.00 -3.75
CA ARG A 374 23.10 36.48 -4.27
C ARG A 374 23.45 35.85 -5.61
N THR A 375 23.11 34.58 -5.82
CA THR A 375 23.32 33.90 -7.10
C THR A 375 22.44 34.52 -8.18
N LEU A 376 21.15 34.69 -7.90
CA LEU A 376 20.20 35.40 -8.77
C LEU A 376 20.70 36.81 -9.11
N ALA A 377 21.26 37.50 -8.11
CA ALA A 377 21.80 38.84 -8.30
C ALA A 377 22.97 38.90 -9.30
N LYS A 378 23.84 37.89 -9.28
CA LYS A 378 24.99 37.80 -10.19
C LYS A 378 24.60 37.38 -11.61
N THR A 379 23.54 36.61 -11.78
CA THR A 379 23.14 36.05 -13.09
C THR A 379 22.16 36.93 -13.86
N SER A 380 21.42 37.82 -13.17
CA SER A 380 20.55 38.79 -13.84
C SER A 380 21.37 39.88 -14.54
N LYS A 381 21.38 39.88 -15.88
CA LYS A 381 22.06 40.91 -16.70
C LYS A 381 21.51 42.34 -16.52
N LYS A 382 20.41 42.53 -15.77
CA LYS A 382 19.70 43.82 -15.68
C LYS A 382 19.16 44.21 -14.31
N ALA A 383 19.38 43.42 -13.27
CA ALA A 383 19.06 43.88 -11.94
C ALA A 383 20.35 44.43 -11.31
N LEU A 384 20.41 45.74 -11.16
CA LEU A 384 21.43 46.40 -10.36
C LEU A 384 21.21 45.97 -8.90
N PHE A 385 21.84 44.88 -8.53
CA PHE A 385 22.06 44.46 -7.16
C PHE A 385 23.45 44.95 -6.77
N LEU A 386 23.52 45.98 -5.92
CA LEU A 386 24.73 46.32 -5.17
C LEU A 386 24.68 45.68 -3.79
#